data_AF-A0A7R9DTD4-F1
#
_entry.id   AF-A0A7R9DTD4-F1
#
_cell.length_a   1.000
_cell.length_b   1.000
_cell.length_c   1.000
_cell.angle_alpha   90.00
_cell.angle_beta   90.00
_cell.angle_gamma   90.00
#
_symmetry.space_group_name_H-M   'P 1'
#
loop_
_entity.id
_entity.type
_entity.pdbx_description
1 polymer ?
#
loop_
_entity_poly.entity_id
_entity_poly.type
_entity_poly.pdbx_seq_one_letter_code
_entity_poly.pdbx_strand_id
1 'polypeptide(L)'
;MGLSTARLITTMKAEENQDDFRSDGRSRMEYRPMELETNVVSHASGSARLRLANTDILVGVKTEIDVPFPDRPNKGKLEFFVDCSANATPSFEGRGGEELGTEISSDLSRAYQSSLAFDLTSLCILPAQQCWKLYIDILVRY
;
A
#
# COMPACT_ATOMS: atom_id res chain seq x y z
N MET A 1 -21.58 -16.25 -20.90
CA MET A 1 -21.09 -14.94 -21.38
C MET A 1 -22.19 -13.87 -21.30
N GLY A 2 -22.65 -13.48 -20.11
CA GLY A 2 -23.78 -12.53 -19.99
C GLY A 2 -23.86 -11.66 -18.73
N LEU A 3 -22.92 -11.81 -17.78
CA LEU A 3 -22.95 -11.07 -16.50
C LEU A 3 -22.06 -9.81 -16.46
N SER A 4 -21.20 -9.59 -17.45
CA SER A 4 -20.28 -8.43 -17.46
C SER A 4 -20.97 -7.13 -17.90
N THR A 5 -21.84 -7.21 -18.91
CA THR A 5 -22.49 -6.03 -19.51
C THR A 5 -23.50 -5.36 -18.57
N ALA A 6 -24.22 -6.14 -17.75
CA ALA A 6 -25.20 -5.61 -16.79
C ALA A 6 -24.57 -4.83 -15.63
N ARG A 7 -23.33 -5.21 -15.22
CA ARG A 7 -22.57 -4.46 -14.22
C ARG A 7 -22.03 -3.15 -14.78
N LEU A 8 -21.49 -3.16 -16.01
CA LEU A 8 -21.03 -1.93 -16.66
C LEU A 8 -22.16 -0.91 -16.88
N ILE A 9 -23.36 -1.35 -17.28
CA ILE A 9 -24.52 -0.47 -17.48
C ILE A 9 -24.98 0.15 -16.15
N THR A 10 -24.90 -0.59 -15.03
CA THR A 10 -25.22 -0.04 -13.70
C THR A 10 -24.16 0.96 -13.21
N THR A 11 -22.87 0.72 -13.50
CA THR A 11 -21.80 1.67 -13.15
C THR A 11 -21.87 2.95 -14.00
N MET A 12 -22.20 2.86 -15.29
CA MET A 12 -22.33 4.04 -16.15
C MET A 12 -23.62 4.84 -15.90
N LYS A 13 -24.71 4.22 -15.43
CA LYS A 13 -25.89 4.96 -14.98
C LYS A 13 -25.70 5.71 -13.66
N ALA A 14 -24.68 5.37 -12.87
CA ALA A 14 -24.37 6.09 -11.63
C ALA A 14 -23.72 7.47 -11.88
N GLU A 15 -23.20 7.72 -13.08
CA GLU A 15 -22.67 9.04 -13.45
C GLU A 15 -23.79 10.05 -13.78
N GLU A 16 -25.04 9.58 -13.95
CA GLU A 16 -26.23 10.40 -14.22
C GLU A 16 -27.23 10.40 -13.05
N ASN A 17 -26.76 10.16 -11.81
CA ASN A 17 -27.61 10.28 -10.63
C ASN A 17 -27.69 11.74 -10.14
N GLN A 18 -28.88 12.33 -10.30
CA GLN A 18 -29.34 13.53 -9.60
C GLN A 18 -29.43 13.35 -8.07
N ASP A 19 -29.32 12.12 -7.59
CA ASP A 19 -29.30 11.76 -6.17
C ASP A 19 -27.85 11.63 -5.68
N ASP A 20 -27.49 12.35 -4.63
CA ASP A 20 -26.13 12.50 -4.07
C ASP A 20 -25.60 11.24 -3.32
N PHE A 21 -26.09 10.05 -3.70
CA PHE A 21 -25.84 8.79 -2.99
C PHE A 21 -25.20 7.72 -3.89
N ARG A 22 -24.27 6.98 -3.30
CA ARG A 22 -23.56 5.84 -3.90
C ARG A 22 -24.37 4.55 -3.77
N SER A 23 -23.94 3.48 -4.45
CA SER A 23 -24.61 2.17 -4.46
C SER A 23 -24.74 1.47 -3.09
N ASP A 24 -23.99 1.93 -2.10
CA ASP A 24 -24.03 1.47 -0.71
C ASP A 24 -24.70 2.48 0.25
N GLY A 25 -25.39 3.49 -0.29
CA GLY A 25 -26.16 4.48 0.47
C GLY A 25 -25.34 5.62 1.09
N ARG A 26 -24.03 5.66 0.84
CA ARG A 26 -23.13 6.71 1.36
C ARG A 26 -23.12 7.94 0.46
N SER A 27 -22.81 9.10 1.04
CA SER A 27 -22.61 10.32 0.25
C SER A 27 -21.35 10.24 -0.61
N ARG A 28 -21.21 11.14 -1.60
CA ARG A 28 -20.02 11.16 -2.49
C ARG A 28 -18.68 11.35 -1.75
N MET A 29 -18.70 12.05 -0.62
CA MET A 29 -17.51 12.39 0.17
C MET A 29 -17.30 11.47 1.38
N GLU A 30 -18.20 10.52 1.62
CA GLU A 30 -18.13 9.64 2.77
C GLU A 30 -17.27 8.40 2.48
N TYR A 31 -16.27 8.18 3.34
CA TYR A 31 -15.38 7.02 3.28
C TYR A 31 -16.05 5.75 3.81
N ARG A 32 -15.46 4.59 3.49
CA ARG A 32 -15.91 3.32 4.08
C ARG A 32 -15.40 3.25 5.52
N PRO A 33 -16.09 2.54 6.42
CA PRO A 33 -15.57 2.32 7.77
C PRO A 33 -14.17 1.71 7.68
N MET A 34 -13.26 2.27 8.47
CA MET A 34 -11.85 1.87 8.52
C MET A 34 -11.46 1.49 9.93
N GLU A 35 -10.80 0.35 10.08
CA GLU A 35 -10.23 -0.13 11.34
C GLU A 35 -8.71 -0.21 11.18
N LEU A 36 -7.97 0.44 12.07
CA LEU A 36 -6.52 0.41 12.09
C LEU A 36 -6.02 -0.23 13.38
N GLU A 37 -5.26 -1.30 13.24
CA GLU A 37 -4.58 -2.00 14.32
C GLU A 37 -3.07 -1.87 14.11
N THR A 38 -2.32 -1.56 15.17
CA THR A 38 -0.84 -1.52 15.14
C THR A 38 -0.27 -2.64 16.00
N ASN A 39 0.97 -3.06 15.74
CA ASN A 39 1.66 -4.15 16.47
C ASN A 39 0.98 -5.51 16.32
N VAL A 40 0.53 -5.82 15.10
CA VAL A 40 -0.20 -7.04 14.76
C VAL A 40 0.74 -8.22 14.49
N VAL A 41 1.98 -7.93 14.06
CA VAL A 41 3.03 -8.91 13.78
C VAL A 41 4.13 -8.77 14.83
N SER A 42 4.29 -9.80 15.67
CA SER A 42 5.25 -9.80 16.79
C SER A 42 6.72 -9.84 16.38
N HIS A 43 7.02 -10.42 15.22
CA HIS A 43 8.39 -10.59 14.74
C HIS A 43 8.90 -9.44 13.86
N ALA A 44 8.05 -8.47 13.52
CA ALA A 44 8.43 -7.30 12.73
C ALA A 44 8.85 -6.14 13.64
N SER A 45 9.79 -5.31 13.19
CA SER A 45 10.20 -4.09 13.92
C SER A 45 9.04 -3.10 14.07
N GLY A 46 8.11 -3.10 13.11
CA GLY A 46 6.83 -2.41 13.18
C GLY A 46 5.78 -3.13 12.34
N SER A 47 4.50 -2.99 12.70
CA SER A 47 3.43 -3.55 11.88
C SER A 47 2.12 -2.79 12.06
N ALA A 48 1.31 -2.81 11.01
CA ALA A 48 -0.04 -2.25 11.01
C ALA A 48 -0.96 -3.10 10.14
N ARG A 49 -2.23 -3.20 10.52
CA ARG A 49 -3.29 -3.81 9.74
C ARG A 49 -4.42 -2.81 9.57
N LEU A 50 -4.81 -2.56 8.33
CA LEU A 50 -5.89 -1.66 7.98
C LEU A 50 -7.01 -2.47 7.31
N ARG A 51 -8.21 -2.47 7.89
CA ARG A 51 -9.41 -3.01 7.26
C ARG A 51 -10.28 -1.85 6.78
N LEU A 52 -10.53 -1.80 5.48
CA LEU A 52 -11.42 -0.83 4.84
C LEU A 52 -12.59 -1.57 4.19
N ALA A 53 -13.65 -1.81 4.98
CA ALA A 53 -14.74 -2.73 4.63
C ALA A 53 -14.23 -4.12 4.22
N ASN A 54 -14.23 -4.44 2.92
CA ASN A 54 -13.85 -5.75 2.38
C ASN A 54 -12.41 -5.75 1.83
N THR A 55 -11.55 -4.89 2.36
CA THR A 55 -10.16 -4.81 1.94
C THR A 55 -9.31 -4.80 3.20
N ASP A 56 -8.43 -5.78 3.31
CA ASP A 56 -7.55 -5.96 4.45
C ASP A 56 -6.10 -5.84 4.00
N ILE A 57 -5.41 -4.84 4.52
CA ILE A 57 -4.01 -4.56 4.20
C ILE A 57 -3.19 -4.81 5.45
N LEU A 58 -2.22 -5.72 5.37
CA LEU A 58 -1.24 -5.94 6.43
C LEU A 58 0.11 -5.38 5.99
N VAL A 59 0.70 -4.54 6.80
CA VAL A 59 2.03 -3.96 6.59
C VAL A 59 2.98 -4.43 7.68
N GLY A 60 4.13 -4.95 7.29
CA GLY A 60 5.25 -5.26 8.16
C GLY A 60 6.46 -4.38 7.82
N VAL A 61 7.18 -3.93 8.83
CA VAL A 61 8.43 -3.18 8.66
C VAL A 61 9.56 -3.93 9.36
N LYS A 62 10.64 -4.18 8.62
CA LYS A 62 11.86 -4.77 9.15
C LYS A 62 13.03 -3.80 8.93
N THR A 63 13.88 -3.68 9.94
CA THR A 63 15.02 -2.75 9.94
C THR A 63 16.33 -3.52 9.84
N GLU A 64 17.21 -3.10 8.93
CA GLU A 64 18.58 -3.62 8.80
C GLU A 64 19.59 -2.47 8.69
N ILE A 65 20.86 -2.75 9.01
CA ILE A 65 21.96 -1.80 8.80
C ILE A 65 22.54 -2.05 7.40
N ASP A 66 22.68 -1.00 6.61
CA ASP A 66 23.23 -1.04 5.26
C ASP A 66 24.15 0.17 5.01
N VAL A 67 24.95 0.11 3.94
CA VAL A 67 25.80 1.22 3.50
C VAL A 67 24.94 2.20 2.68
N PRO A 68 24.93 3.51 3.00
CA PRO A 68 24.15 4.49 2.25
C PRO A 68 24.62 4.60 0.79
N PHE A 69 23.77 5.16 -0.08
CA PHE A 69 24.16 5.35 -1.47
C PHE A 69 25.28 6.40 -1.61
N PRO A 70 26.23 6.24 -2.54
CA PRO A 70 27.34 7.19 -2.73
C PRO A 70 26.89 8.61 -3.08
N ASP A 71 25.77 8.77 -3.79
CA ASP A 71 25.18 10.06 -4.14
C ASP A 71 24.44 10.72 -2.96
N ARG A 72 24.06 9.93 -1.94
CA ARG A 72 23.27 10.36 -0.77
C ARG A 72 23.84 9.76 0.52
N PRO A 73 25.06 10.14 0.93
CA PRO A 73 25.77 9.52 2.04
C PRO A 73 25.12 9.76 3.41
N ASN A 74 24.22 10.74 3.53
CA ASN A 74 23.55 11.15 4.76
C ASN A 74 22.09 10.71 4.84
N LYS A 75 21.66 9.75 4.01
CA LYS A 75 20.27 9.26 3.96
C LYS A 75 20.24 7.75 4.15
N GLY A 76 19.22 7.27 4.86
CA GLY A 76 18.87 5.86 4.87
C GLY A 76 18.13 5.41 3.62
N LYS A 77 17.65 4.17 3.66
CA LYS A 77 16.98 3.53 2.53
C LYS A 77 15.60 3.01 2.94
N LEU A 78 14.65 3.11 2.01
CA LEU A 78 13.34 2.49 2.10
C LEU A 78 13.18 1.56 0.90
N GLU A 79 12.68 0.36 1.13
CA GLU A 79 12.37 -0.60 0.09
C GLU A 79 10.98 -1.14 0.30
N PHE A 80 10.10 -0.94 -0.69
CA PHE A 80 8.70 -1.33 -0.62
C PHE A 80 8.48 -2.61 -1.41
N PHE A 81 7.90 -3.61 -0.78
CA PHE A 81 7.43 -4.82 -1.43
C PHE A 81 5.91 -4.91 -1.27
N VAL A 82 5.21 -5.22 -2.36
CA VAL A 82 3.75 -5.33 -2.35
C VAL A 82 3.38 -6.69 -2.91
N ASP A 83 2.75 -7.51 -2.07
CA ASP A 83 2.22 -8.81 -2.43
C ASP A 83 0.69 -8.77 -2.47
N CYS A 84 0.14 -9.12 -3.63
CA CYS A 84 -1.29 -9.20 -3.86
C CYS A 84 -1.71 -10.67 -3.74
N SER A 85 -2.24 -11.05 -2.59
CA SER A 85 -2.58 -12.45 -2.30
C SER A 85 -3.63 -12.98 -3.28
N ALA A 86 -3.49 -14.24 -3.72
CA ALA A 86 -4.53 -14.95 -4.47
C ALA A 86 -5.88 -15.01 -3.73
N ASN A 87 -5.87 -14.90 -2.39
CA ASN A 87 -7.09 -14.81 -1.59
C ASN A 87 -7.83 -13.48 -1.74
N ALA A 88 -7.20 -12.44 -2.31
CA ALA A 88 -7.83 -11.14 -2.49
C ALA A 88 -8.80 -11.14 -3.70
N THR A 89 -8.45 -11.85 -4.77
CA THR A 89 -9.31 -12.07 -5.93
C THR A 89 -8.76 -13.23 -6.76
N PRO A 90 -9.61 -14.07 -7.38
CA PRO A 90 -9.18 -15.13 -8.30
C PRO A 90 -8.31 -14.61 -9.45
N SER A 91 -8.43 -13.33 -9.82
CA SER A 91 -7.61 -12.70 -10.85
C SER A 91 -6.14 -12.50 -10.44
N PHE A 92 -5.80 -12.63 -9.15
CA PHE A 92 -4.42 -12.57 -8.66
C PHE A 92 -3.75 -13.94 -8.55
N GLU A 93 -4.43 -15.02 -8.93
CA GLU A 93 -3.80 -16.34 -9.00
C GLU A 93 -2.60 -16.36 -9.97
N GLY A 94 -1.56 -17.09 -9.59
CA GLY A 94 -0.31 -17.15 -10.36
C GLY A 94 0.45 -15.83 -10.31
N ARG A 95 0.51 -15.11 -11.45
CA ARG A 95 1.22 -13.83 -11.59
C ARG A 95 0.28 -12.63 -11.77
N GLY A 96 -1.03 -12.83 -11.60
CA GLY A 96 -2.03 -11.79 -11.88
C GLY A 96 -1.97 -10.56 -10.97
N GLY A 97 -1.35 -10.68 -9.79
CA GLY A 97 -1.14 -9.56 -8.85
C GLY A 97 0.21 -8.83 -9.00
N GLU A 98 1.13 -9.33 -9.82
CA GLU A 98 2.51 -8.83 -9.89
C GLU A 98 2.61 -7.43 -10.51
N GLU A 99 1.83 -7.17 -11.57
CA GLU A 99 1.79 -5.86 -12.23
C GLU A 99 1.29 -4.78 -11.27
N LEU A 100 0.17 -5.04 -10.59
CA LEU A 100 -0.40 -4.12 -9.61
C LEU A 100 0.54 -3.92 -8.40
N GLY A 101 1.14 -5.01 -7.89
CA GLY A 101 2.12 -4.91 -6.80
C GLY A 101 3.33 -4.06 -7.18
N THR A 102 3.85 -4.23 -8.40
CA THR A 102 4.97 -3.45 -8.92
C THR A 102 4.61 -1.99 -9.11
N GLU A 103 3.41 -1.70 -9.64
CA GLU A 103 2.89 -0.35 -9.79
C GLU A 103 2.78 0.36 -8.43
N ILE A 104 2.13 -0.27 -7.46
CA ILE A 104 1.97 0.30 -6.11
C ILE A 104 3.34 0.49 -5.43
N SER A 105 4.26 -0.46 -5.55
CA SER A 105 5.62 -0.34 -4.99
C SER A 105 6.39 0.83 -5.60
N SER A 106 6.30 1.02 -6.93
CA SER A 106 6.93 2.14 -7.63
C SER A 106 6.33 3.48 -7.21
N ASP A 107 5.01 3.55 -7.09
CA ASP A 107 4.29 4.74 -6.67
C ASP A 107 4.61 5.13 -5.22
N LEU A 108 4.67 4.15 -4.31
CA LEU A 108 5.12 4.37 -2.93
C LEU A 108 6.58 4.83 -2.90
N SER A 109 7.46 4.17 -3.65
CA SER A 109 8.86 4.56 -3.74
C SER A 109 9.01 6.01 -4.20
N ARG A 110 8.21 6.46 -5.18
CA ARG A 110 8.19 7.85 -5.65
C ARG A 110 7.58 8.81 -4.62
N ALA A 111 6.50 8.43 -3.95
CA ALA A 111 5.86 9.25 -2.93
C ALA A 111 6.80 9.55 -1.75
N TYR A 112 7.58 8.54 -1.33
CA TYR A 112 8.52 8.65 -0.21
C TYR A 112 9.91 9.18 -0.59
N GLN A 113 10.17 9.50 -1.86
CA GLN A 113 11.39 10.21 -2.26
C GLN A 113 11.39 11.68 -1.84
N SER A 114 10.20 12.28 -1.65
CA SER A 114 10.07 13.65 -1.19
C SER A 114 10.43 13.77 0.30
N SER A 115 11.24 14.77 0.65
CA SER A 115 11.59 15.06 2.05
C SER A 115 10.40 15.49 2.90
N LEU A 116 9.27 15.83 2.28
CA LEU A 116 8.03 16.16 2.99
C LEU A 116 7.25 14.92 3.44
N ALA A 117 7.48 13.77 2.79
CA ALA A 117 6.79 12.52 3.14
C ALA A 117 7.47 11.82 4.32
N PHE A 118 8.81 11.70 4.25
CA PHE A 118 9.59 11.05 5.30
C PHE A 118 11.05 11.57 5.27
N ASP A 119 11.56 11.94 6.44
CA ASP A 119 12.94 12.41 6.54
C ASP A 119 13.93 11.24 6.58
N LEU A 120 14.50 10.92 5.43
CA LEU A 120 15.51 9.86 5.31
C LEU A 120 16.83 10.18 6.05
N THR A 121 17.07 11.43 6.45
CA THR A 121 18.29 11.78 7.18
C THR A 121 18.27 11.28 8.62
N SER A 122 17.08 11.10 9.21
CA SER A 122 16.93 10.49 10.54
C SER A 122 17.35 9.02 10.57
N LEU A 123 17.44 8.38 9.40
CA LEU A 123 17.90 7.01 9.24
C LEU A 123 19.42 6.91 9.04
N CYS A 124 20.16 8.01 9.01
CA CYS A 124 21.62 7.98 8.92
C CYS A 124 22.24 7.68 10.29
N ILE A 125 23.12 6.67 10.36
CA ILE A 125 23.85 6.35 11.60
C ILE A 125 25.23 7.01 11.54
N LEU A 126 25.99 6.73 10.48
CA LEU A 126 27.30 7.29 10.21
C LEU A 126 27.40 7.63 8.71
N PRO A 127 27.55 8.92 8.34
CA PRO A 127 27.56 9.34 6.94
C PRO A 127 28.58 8.56 6.10
N ALA A 128 28.17 8.15 4.91
CA ALA A 128 28.94 7.35 3.95
C ALA A 128 29.39 5.95 4.43
N GLN A 129 29.03 5.52 5.65
CA GLN A 129 29.42 4.21 6.18
C GLN A 129 28.24 3.33 6.56
N GLN A 130 27.31 3.85 7.38
CA GLN A 130 26.20 3.06 7.93
C GLN A 130 24.91 3.88 7.99
N CYS A 131 23.82 3.27 7.53
CA CYS A 131 22.48 3.83 7.60
C CYS A 131 21.46 2.71 7.89
N TRP A 132 20.29 3.09 8.35
CA TRP A 132 19.15 2.20 8.45
C TRP A 132 18.53 2.01 7.07
N LYS A 133 18.29 0.74 6.74
CA LYS A 133 17.45 0.30 5.63
C LYS A 133 16.17 -0.29 6.19
N LEU A 134 15.04 0.26 5.79
CA LEU A 134 13.71 -0.25 6.15
C LEU A 134 13.15 -1.04 4.98
N TYR A 135 12.80 -2.29 5.22
CA TYR A 135 11.98 -3.10 4.34
C TYR A 135 10.53 -2.96 4.77
N ILE A 136 9.67 -2.55 3.85
CA ILE A 136 8.24 -2.35 4.07
C ILE A 136 7.50 -3.37 3.20
N ASP A 137 7.02 -4.43 3.84
CA ASP A 137 6.26 -5.50 3.20
C ASP A 137 4.77 -5.21 3.35
N ILE A 138 4.07 -5.06 2.23
CA ILE A 138 2.64 -4.75 2.16
C ILE A 138 1.95 -5.96 1.55
N LEU A 139 0.99 -6.52 2.28
CA LEU A 139 0.22 -7.67 1.86
C LEU A 139 -1.25 -7.31 1.76
N VAL A 140 -1.77 -7.36 0.53
CA VAL A 140 -3.16 -7.06 0.20
C VAL A 140 -3.99 -8.34 0.25
N ARG A 141 -5.06 -8.32 1.04
CA ARG A 141 -6.04 -9.39 1.22
C ARG A 141 -7.47 -8.82 1.10
N TYR A 142 -8.44 -9.71 0.87
CA TYR A 142 -9.87 -9.39 0.93
C TYR A 142 -10.43 -9.71 2.32
#